data_AF-K3ZZ91-F1
#
_entry.id   AF-K3ZZ91-F1
#
_cell.length_a   1.000
_cell.length_b   1.000
_cell.length_c   1.000
_cell.angle_alpha   90.00
_cell.angle_beta   90.00
_cell.angle_gamma   90.00
#
_symmetry.space_group_name_H-M   'P 1'
#
loop_
_entity.id
_entity.type
_entity.pdbx_description
1 polymer ?
#
loop_
_entity_poly.entity_id
_entity_poly.type
_entity_poly.pdbx_seq_one_letter_code
_entity_poly.pdbx_strand_id
1 'polypeptide(L)'
;AASPTRSIPLGQVSLPRIRLSQIPHPPPPPATASRPSAARMTEAPFLPRERLFKQQQIFQNLTKHTYLKGRYDVVTSVAIPLALAATSMFMIGRGVYNMSHGIGKKE
;
A
#
# COMPACT_ATOMS: atom_id res chain seq x y z
N ALA A 1 4.00 25.32 -40.56
CA ALA A 1 4.20 23.87 -40.71
C ALA A 1 3.80 23.20 -39.40
N ALA A 2 2.78 22.34 -39.41
CA ALA A 2 2.19 21.73 -38.22
C ALA A 2 2.85 20.38 -37.91
N SER A 3 3.21 20.16 -36.65
CA SER A 3 3.74 18.88 -36.12
C SER A 3 2.57 17.99 -35.68
N PRO A 4 2.55 16.67 -36.00
CA PRO A 4 1.44 15.81 -35.63
C PRO A 4 1.59 15.28 -34.20
N THR A 5 0.69 15.70 -33.31
CA THR A 5 0.50 15.12 -31.97
C THR A 5 -0.14 13.73 -32.12
N ARG A 6 0.63 12.67 -31.85
CA ARG A 6 0.15 11.29 -31.85
C ARG A 6 -0.43 10.95 -30.48
N SER A 7 -1.76 10.98 -30.36
CA SER A 7 -2.51 10.53 -29.19
C SER A 7 -2.39 9.01 -29.01
N ILE A 8 -1.86 8.56 -27.87
CA ILE A 8 -1.81 7.14 -27.50
C ILE A 8 -3.03 6.84 -26.59
N PRO A 9 -3.92 5.89 -26.95
CA PRO A 9 -5.08 5.57 -26.12
C PRO A 9 -4.68 4.77 -24.88
N LEU A 10 -5.22 5.17 -23.72
CA LEU A 10 -5.19 4.39 -22.47
C LEU A 10 -6.00 3.11 -22.65
N GLY A 11 -5.33 2.03 -23.03
CA GLY A 11 -5.91 0.69 -23.08
C GLY A 11 -4.96 -0.32 -22.48
N GLN A 12 -5.37 -0.91 -21.36
CA GLN A 12 -4.93 -2.23 -20.88
C GLN A 12 -3.43 -2.42 -20.61
N VAL A 13 -2.96 -1.97 -19.43
CA VAL A 13 -1.72 -2.50 -18.85
C VAL A 13 -2.04 -3.83 -18.16
N SER A 14 -2.04 -4.91 -18.92
CA SER A 14 -2.00 -6.27 -18.39
C SER A 14 -0.55 -6.55 -17.93
N LEU A 15 -0.30 -6.52 -16.61
CA LEU A 15 1.03 -6.90 -16.11
C LEU A 15 1.27 -8.40 -16.37
N PRO A 16 2.38 -8.78 -16.99
CA PRO A 16 2.67 -10.18 -17.24
C PRO A 16 2.89 -10.91 -15.90
N ARG A 17 2.11 -11.96 -15.67
CA ARG A 17 2.36 -12.94 -14.61
C ARG A 17 3.63 -13.70 -14.96
N ILE A 18 4.75 -13.29 -14.37
CA ILE A 18 6.07 -13.91 -14.57
C ILE A 18 5.96 -15.41 -14.20
N ARG A 19 6.19 -16.29 -15.19
CA ARG A 19 6.42 -17.71 -14.92
C ARG A 19 7.76 -17.84 -14.20
N LEU A 20 7.75 -18.45 -13.02
CA LEU A 20 8.94 -18.69 -12.19
C LEU A 20 10.03 -19.51 -12.92
N SER A 21 9.70 -20.17 -14.03
CA SER A 21 10.61 -20.96 -14.86
C SER A 21 11.47 -20.14 -15.84
N GLN A 22 11.30 -18.82 -15.94
CA GLN A 22 12.03 -17.96 -16.89
C GLN A 22 12.97 -16.94 -16.23
N ILE A 23 13.19 -17.01 -14.92
CA ILE A 23 14.18 -16.16 -14.25
C ILE A 23 15.57 -16.69 -14.62
N PRO A 24 16.43 -15.90 -15.31
CA PRO A 24 17.81 -16.30 -15.56
C PRO A 24 18.48 -16.58 -14.22
N HIS A 25 19.05 -17.78 -14.08
CA HIS A 25 19.79 -18.14 -12.88
C HIS A 25 20.98 -17.19 -12.75
N PRO A 26 21.18 -16.50 -11.61
CA PRO A 26 22.38 -15.72 -11.42
C PRO A 26 23.62 -16.65 -11.50
N PRO A 27 24.74 -16.18 -12.07
CA PRO A 27 25.96 -16.97 -12.09
C PRO A 27 26.36 -17.35 -10.66
N PRO A 28 26.96 -18.54 -10.45
CA PRO A 28 27.42 -18.94 -9.12
C PRO A 28 28.43 -17.90 -8.61
N PRO A 29 28.35 -17.51 -7.33
CA PRO A 29 29.27 -16.51 -6.77
C PRO A 29 30.72 -17.01 -6.86
N PRO A 30 31.69 -16.10 -7.08
CA PRO A 30 33.11 -16.47 -7.07
C PRO A 30 33.48 -17.09 -5.73
N ALA A 31 34.28 -18.17 -5.76
CA ALA A 31 34.60 -19.04 -4.63
C ALA A 31 35.40 -18.39 -3.47
N THR A 32 35.53 -17.07 -3.43
CA THR A 32 36.36 -16.36 -2.44
C THR A 32 35.71 -15.06 -2.00
N ALA A 33 34.58 -15.18 -1.30
CA ALA A 33 34.13 -14.15 -0.37
C ALA A 33 33.46 -14.88 0.78
N SER A 34 34.11 -14.86 1.95
CA SER A 34 33.61 -15.35 3.22
C SER A 34 32.30 -14.65 3.56
N ARG A 35 31.20 -15.21 3.06
CA ARG A 35 29.84 -14.84 3.42
C ARG A 35 29.75 -14.95 4.95
N PRO A 36 29.42 -13.88 5.69
CA PRO A 36 29.22 -14.00 7.13
C PRO A 36 28.19 -15.10 7.35
N SER A 37 28.62 -16.15 8.04
CA SER A 37 27.86 -17.36 8.26
C SER A 37 26.53 -16.99 8.89
N ALA A 38 25.44 -17.23 8.15
CA ALA A 38 24.06 -17.08 8.65
C ALA A 38 23.77 -17.98 9.88
N ALA A 39 24.74 -18.81 10.30
CA ALA A 39 24.65 -19.72 11.44
C ALA A 39 24.81 -19.05 12.82
N ARG A 40 25.02 -17.72 12.92
CA ARG A 40 25.14 -16.99 14.19
C ARG A 40 23.86 -16.22 14.60
N MET A 41 22.69 -16.62 14.08
CA MET A 41 21.36 -16.16 14.53
C MET A 41 20.47 -17.38 14.81
N THR A 42 20.90 -18.28 15.70
CA THR A 42 20.18 -19.52 16.02
C THR A 42 19.37 -19.38 17.30
N GLU A 43 18.65 -18.27 17.45
CA GLU A 43 17.49 -18.23 18.33
C GLU A 43 16.26 -18.19 17.42
N ALA A 44 15.38 -19.17 17.56
CA ALA A 44 14.10 -19.11 16.87
C ALA A 44 13.36 -17.85 17.37
N PRO A 45 12.77 -17.04 16.47
CA PRO A 45 12.03 -15.86 16.90
C PRO A 45 10.98 -16.25 17.95
N PHE A 46 10.66 -15.32 18.87
CA PHE A 46 9.73 -15.55 19.98
C PHE A 46 8.36 -16.12 19.57
N LEU A 47 7.98 -15.98 18.30
CA LEU A 47 6.74 -16.50 17.74
C LEU A 47 7.01 -17.59 16.68
N PRO A 48 6.23 -18.70 16.73
CA PRO A 48 6.27 -19.75 15.72
C PRO A 48 5.97 -19.20 14.32
N ARG A 49 6.77 -19.60 13.32
CA ARG A 49 6.67 -19.09 11.94
C ARG A 49 5.39 -19.56 11.24
N GLU A 50 4.72 -20.59 11.75
CA GLU A 50 3.48 -21.15 11.20
C GLU A 50 2.34 -20.12 11.22
N ARG A 51 2.33 -19.19 12.18
CA ARG A 51 1.34 -18.10 12.23
C ARG A 51 1.54 -17.12 11.08
N LEU A 52 2.79 -16.81 10.76
CA LEU A 52 3.14 -15.92 9.64
C LEU A 52 2.80 -16.56 8.30
N PHE A 53 3.10 -17.84 8.10
CA PHE A 53 2.74 -18.53 6.86
C PHE A 53 1.23 -18.58 6.64
N LYS A 54 0.44 -18.81 7.70
CA LYS A 54 -1.03 -18.76 7.62
C LYS A 54 -1.54 -17.38 7.23
N GLN A 55 -1.02 -16.31 7.84
CA GLN A 55 -1.38 -14.94 7.48
C GLN A 55 -0.95 -14.59 6.05
N GLN A 56 0.27 -15.00 5.66
CA GLN A 56 0.79 -14.80 4.31
C GLN A 56 -0.11 -15.47 3.27
N GLN A 57 -0.55 -16.72 3.49
CA GLN A 57 -1.46 -17.40 2.57
C GLN A 57 -2.80 -16.66 2.45
N ILE A 58 -3.38 -16.23 3.57
CA ILE A 58 -4.66 -15.49 3.59
C ILE A 58 -4.52 -14.17 2.83
N PHE A 59 -3.50 -13.36 3.16
CA PHE A 59 -3.30 -12.08 2.53
C PHE A 59 -2.81 -12.18 1.08
N GLN A 60 -2.10 -13.24 0.67
CA GLN A 60 -1.67 -13.40 -0.73
C GLN A 60 -2.78 -13.95 -1.63
N ASN A 61 -3.75 -14.69 -1.09
CA ASN A 61 -4.89 -15.21 -1.86
C ASN A 61 -5.92 -14.10 -2.19
N LEU A 62 -6.04 -13.09 -1.33
CA LEU A 62 -6.96 -11.97 -1.52
C LEU A 62 -6.48 -11.02 -2.65
N THR A 63 -7.34 -10.83 -3.66
CA THR A 63 -7.10 -9.93 -4.81
C THR A 63 -7.49 -8.47 -4.56
N LYS A 64 -7.92 -8.12 -3.34
CA LYS A 64 -8.26 -6.74 -2.96
C LYS A 64 -7.01 -5.85 -2.81
N HIS A 65 -7.20 -4.54 -2.96
CA HIS A 65 -6.16 -3.55 -2.65
C HIS A 65 -5.72 -3.63 -1.19
N THR A 66 -4.45 -3.30 -0.92
CA THR A 66 -3.78 -3.51 0.37
C THR A 66 -4.54 -2.96 1.58
N TYR A 67 -5.17 -1.80 1.45
CA TYR A 67 -5.92 -1.15 2.52
C TYR A 67 -7.34 -1.72 2.75
N LEU A 68 -7.76 -2.71 1.95
CA LEU A 68 -9.08 -3.37 2.05
C LEU A 68 -8.94 -4.88 2.31
N LYS A 69 -7.74 -5.35 2.67
CA LYS A 69 -7.42 -6.77 2.72
C LYS A 69 -7.93 -7.41 4.01
N GLY A 70 -7.74 -6.75 5.14
CA GLY A 70 -8.31 -7.10 6.43
C GLY A 70 -9.71 -6.55 6.62
N ARG A 71 -10.55 -7.28 7.38
CA ARG A 71 -11.86 -6.77 7.82
C ARG A 71 -11.71 -5.53 8.72
N TYR A 72 -10.65 -5.49 9.53
CA TYR A 72 -10.31 -4.34 10.36
C TYR A 72 -9.76 -3.16 9.54
N ASP A 73 -9.12 -3.43 8.40
CA ASP A 73 -8.55 -2.40 7.54
C ASP A 73 -9.65 -1.48 6.97
N VAL A 74 -10.87 -1.97 6.76
CA VAL A 74 -12.01 -1.14 6.33
C VAL A 74 -12.35 -0.08 7.38
N VAL A 75 -12.32 -0.44 8.66
CA VAL A 75 -12.62 0.50 9.75
C VAL A 75 -11.53 1.57 9.83
N THR A 76 -10.26 1.16 9.80
CA THR A 76 -9.12 2.05 10.02
C THR A 76 -8.75 2.89 8.79
N SER A 77 -8.93 2.37 7.58
CA SER A 77 -8.55 3.08 6.35
C SER A 77 -9.70 3.80 5.65
N VAL A 78 -10.95 3.41 5.91
CA VAL A 78 -12.12 3.99 5.25
C VAL A 78 -13.01 4.70 6.26
N ALA A 79 -13.54 4.00 7.26
CA ALA A 79 -14.57 4.57 8.14
C ALA A 79 -14.04 5.73 8.99
N ILE A 80 -12.95 5.53 9.74
CA ILE A 80 -12.36 6.57 10.61
C ILE A 80 -11.88 7.77 9.78
N PRO A 81 -11.07 7.59 8.72
CA PRO A 81 -10.58 8.72 7.95
C PRO A 81 -11.70 9.48 7.24
N LEU A 82 -12.72 8.79 6.69
CA LEU A 82 -13.84 9.48 6.04
C LEU A 82 -14.69 10.28 7.03
N ALA A 83 -15.02 9.69 8.19
CA ALA A 83 -15.78 10.39 9.21
C ALA A 83 -15.02 11.65 9.65
N LEU A 84 -13.73 11.51 9.95
CA LEU A 84 -12.89 12.63 10.39
C LEU A 84 -12.74 13.70 9.30
N ALA A 85 -12.55 13.30 8.04
CA ALA A 85 -12.44 14.23 6.92
C ALA A 85 -13.74 15.01 6.71
N ALA A 86 -14.88 14.31 6.76
CA ALA A 86 -16.19 14.93 6.62
C ALA A 86 -16.49 15.93 7.76
N THR A 87 -16.22 15.55 9.01
CA THR A 87 -16.42 16.44 10.16
C THR A 87 -15.50 17.65 10.09
N SER A 88 -14.24 17.45 9.73
CA SER A 88 -13.26 18.53 9.60
C SER A 88 -13.67 19.49 8.50
N MET A 89 -14.04 18.98 7.32
CA MET A 89 -14.48 19.79 6.19
C MET A 89 -15.76 20.57 6.51
N PHE A 90 -16.69 19.95 7.25
CA PHE A 90 -17.91 20.62 7.73
C PHE A 90 -17.58 21.79 8.67
N MET A 91 -16.71 21.58 9.65
CA MET A 91 -16.32 22.64 10.59
C MET A 91 -15.57 23.77 9.88
N ILE A 92 -14.67 23.45 8.95
CA ILE A 92 -13.97 24.45 8.13
C ILE A 92 -14.98 25.25 7.31
N GLY A 93 -15.90 24.59 6.61
CA GLY A 93 -16.92 25.25 5.79
C GLY A 93 -17.81 26.19 6.62
N ARG A 94 -18.27 25.72 7.79
CA ARG A 94 -19.03 26.55 8.73
C ARG A 94 -18.22 27.73 9.27
N GLY A 95 -16.95 27.52 9.58
CA GLY A 95 -16.04 28.58 10.03
C GLY A 95 -15.86 29.67 8.98
N VAL A 96 -15.54 29.27 7.74
CA VAL A 96 -15.38 30.19 6.61
C VAL A 96 -16.69 30.92 6.30
N TYR A 97 -17.82 30.23 6.32
CA TYR A 97 -19.13 30.84 6.10
C TYR A 97 -19.47 31.89 7.16
N ASN A 98 -19.27 31.56 8.44
CA ASN A 98 -19.54 32.49 9.54
C ASN A 98 -18.62 33.71 9.47
N MET A 99 -17.34 33.51 9.16
CA MET A 99 -16.38 34.60 8.96
C MET A 99 -16.75 35.49 7.77
N SER A 100 -17.16 34.91 6.63
CA SER A 100 -17.51 35.67 5.43
C SER A 100 -18.82 36.46 5.55
N HIS A 101 -19.74 35.99 6.39
CA HIS A 101 -21.02 36.66 6.65
C HIS A 101 -21.00 37.54 7.91
N GLY A 102 -19.86 37.64 8.61
CA GLY A 102 -19.73 38.42 9.83
C GLY A 102 -20.56 37.88 11.02
N ILE A 103 -20.94 36.61 10.99
CA ILE A 103 -21.79 35.95 11.98
C ILE A 103 -20.91 35.36 13.10
N GLY A 104 -21.41 35.40 14.35
CA GLY A 104 -20.76 34.73 15.49
C GLY A 104 -19.69 35.56 16.19
N LYS A 105 -19.74 36.89 16.06
CA LYS A 105 -18.98 37.77 16.95
C LYS A 105 -19.54 37.61 18.37
N LYS A 106 -18.64 37.38 19.32
CA LYS A 106 -18.95 37.53 20.75
C LYS A 106 -18.95 39.02 21.07
N GLU A 107 -19.91 39.44 21.89
CA GLU A 107 -19.92 40.76 22.53
C GLU A 107 -18.59 41.04 23.27
#